data_AF-A0A8J4T9R8-F1
#
_entry.id   AF-A0A8J4T9R8-F1
#
_cell.length_a   1.000
_cell.length_b   1.000
_cell.length_c   1.000
_cell.angle_alpha   90.00
_cell.angle_beta   90.00
_cell.angle_gamma   90.00
#
_symmetry.space_group_name_H-M   'P 1'
#
loop_
_entity.id
_entity.type
_entity.pdbx_description
1 polymer ?
#
loop_
_entity_poly.entity_id
_entity_poly.type
_entity_poly.pdbx_seq_one_letter_code
_entity_poly.pdbx_strand_id
1 'polypeptide(L)'
;SYLDMAKVFVFSYFFWLVLCLVFITGTTRINIFCLGYLVACFYFMLFGDTVLLQPVHYVLRLWDCLIAYTCLVISLKNFIS
;
A
#
# COMPACT_ATOMS: atom_id res chain seq x y z
N SER A 1 14.75 -19.80 -16.30
CA SER A 1 14.42 -20.38 -14.97
C SER A 1 14.89 -19.50 -13.82
N TYR A 2 16.18 -19.16 -13.71
CA TYR A 2 16.69 -18.30 -12.61
C TYR A 2 16.14 -16.86 -12.61
N LEU A 3 15.96 -16.27 -13.81
CA LEU A 3 15.37 -14.93 -13.97
C LEU A 3 13.91 -14.84 -13.53
N ASP A 4 13.16 -15.94 -13.60
CA ASP A 4 11.74 -15.99 -13.24
C ASP A 4 11.58 -16.00 -11.71
N MET A 5 12.38 -16.84 -11.05
CA MET A 5 12.52 -16.89 -9.58
C MET A 5 12.98 -15.54 -9.01
N ALA A 6 13.99 -14.91 -9.62
CA ALA A 6 14.48 -13.61 -9.19
C ALA A 6 13.40 -12.51 -9.32
N LYS A 7 12.62 -12.51 -10.39
CA LYS A 7 11.52 -11.54 -10.58
C LYS A 7 10.44 -11.69 -9.51
N VAL A 8 10.00 -12.92 -9.25
CA VAL A 8 9.00 -13.22 -8.20
C VAL A 8 9.51 -12.79 -6.84
N PHE A 9 10.78 -13.10 -6.54
CA PHE A 9 11.39 -12.76 -5.26
C PHE A 9 11.49 -11.25 -5.05
N VAL A 10 11.96 -10.51 -6.07
CA VAL A 10 12.04 -9.04 -6.03
C VAL A 10 10.66 -8.43 -5.86
N PHE A 11 9.64 -8.91 -6.59
CA PHE A 11 8.27 -8.40 -6.45
C PHE A 11 7.69 -8.66 -5.06
N SER A 12 7.91 -9.85 -4.51
CA SER A 12 7.42 -10.22 -3.17
C SER A 12 8.08 -9.37 -2.08
N TYR A 13 9.40 -9.13 -2.17
CA TYR A 13 10.12 -8.27 -1.22
C TYR A 13 9.74 -6.79 -1.36
N PHE A 14 9.60 -6.28 -2.58
CA PHE A 14 9.16 -4.91 -2.82
C PHE A 14 7.78 -4.65 -2.22
N PHE A 15 6.87 -5.63 -2.34
CA PHE A 15 5.53 -5.53 -1.77
C PHE A 15 5.57 -5.36 -0.25
N TRP A 16 6.34 -6.19 0.46
CA TRP A 16 6.47 -6.10 1.91
C TRP A 16 7.16 -4.80 2.34
N LEU A 17 8.16 -4.33 1.59
CA LEU A 17 8.86 -3.06 1.84
C LEU A 17 7.89 -1.87 1.73
N VAL A 18 7.07 -1.82 0.69
CA VAL A 18 6.04 -0.80 0.50
C VAL A 18 5.06 -0.79 1.68
N LEU A 19 4.63 -1.97 2.14
CA LEU A 19 3.72 -2.10 3.29
C LEU A 19 4.34 -1.48 4.56
N CYS A 20 5.62 -1.78 4.82
CA CYS A 20 6.37 -1.19 5.93
C CYS A 20 6.51 0.33 5.81
N LEU A 21 6.81 0.82 4.60
CA LEU A 21 7.00 2.26 4.34
C LEU A 21 5.70 3.05 4.53
N VAL A 22 4.57 2.47 4.11
CA VAL A 22 3.23 3.02 4.32
C VAL A 22 2.88 3.07 5.82
N PHE A 23 3.23 2.02 6.57
CA PHE A 23 3.02 2.00 8.03
C PHE A 23 3.82 3.11 8.76
N ILE A 24 5.07 3.33 8.34
CA ILE A 24 5.93 4.42 8.86
C ILE A 24 5.36 5.80 8.46
N THR A 25 4.89 5.95 7.23
CA THR A 25 4.32 7.21 6.74
C THR A 25 2.98 7.53 7.40
N GLY A 26 2.16 6.52 7.70
CA GLY A 26 0.91 6.68 8.45
C GLY A 26 1.15 7.13 9.89
N THR A 27 2.12 6.53 10.58
CA THR A 27 2.42 6.84 11.99
C THR A 27 3.02 8.23 12.19
N THR A 28 3.59 8.85 11.16
CA THR A 28 4.17 10.21 11.26
C THR A 28 3.17 11.36 11.13
N ARG A 29 1.90 11.10 10.77
CA ARG A 29 0.84 12.14 10.64
C ARG A 29 -0.45 11.68 11.33
N ILE A 30 -0.71 12.17 12.54
CA ILE A 30 -1.96 11.92 13.28
C ILE A 30 -3.10 12.65 12.55
N ASN A 31 -3.80 11.94 11.66
CA ASN A 31 -5.03 12.41 11.02
C ASN A 31 -5.91 11.18 10.73
N ILE A 32 -7.24 11.35 10.63
CA ILE A 32 -8.23 10.25 10.41
C ILE A 32 -7.86 9.35 9.20
N PHE A 33 -7.09 9.90 8.27
CA PHE A 33 -6.46 9.24 7.13
C PHE A 33 -5.60 8.02 7.51
N CYS A 34 -4.93 8.04 8.66
CA CYS A 34 -4.00 7.00 9.10
C CYS A 34 -4.70 5.66 9.40
N LEU A 35 -5.95 5.69 9.87
CA LEU A 35 -6.74 4.48 10.16
C LEU A 35 -6.98 3.63 8.90
N GLY A 36 -7.25 4.26 7.76
CA GLY A 36 -7.47 3.56 6.48
C GLY A 36 -6.22 2.80 6.02
N TYR A 37 -5.05 3.44 6.10
CA TYR A 37 -3.77 2.81 5.77
C TYR A 37 -3.42 1.66 6.74
N LEU A 38 -3.68 1.85 8.04
CA LEU A 38 -3.38 0.84 9.04
C LEU A 38 -4.27 -0.40 8.90
N VAL A 39 -5.57 -0.20 8.62
CA VAL A 39 -6.52 -1.28 8.33
C VAL A 39 -6.13 -2.01 7.04
N ALA A 40 -5.77 -1.28 5.97
CA ALA A 40 -5.31 -1.90 4.73
C ALA A 40 -4.02 -2.72 4.94
N CYS A 41 -3.05 -2.20 5.71
CA CYS A 41 -1.83 -2.93 6.08
C CYS A 41 -2.13 -4.19 6.89
N PHE A 42 -3.00 -4.10 7.90
CA PHE A 42 -3.39 -5.26 8.70
C PHE A 42 -4.09 -6.32 7.85
N TYR A 43 -4.99 -5.88 6.95
CA TYR A 43 -5.70 -6.76 6.04
C TYR A 43 -4.76 -7.47 5.07
N PHE A 44 -3.77 -6.75 4.52
CA PHE A 44 -2.74 -7.32 3.66
C PHE A 44 -1.74 -8.21 4.41
N MET A 45 -1.47 -7.95 5.68
CA MET A 45 -0.62 -8.83 6.49
C MET A 45 -1.34 -10.14 6.84
N LEU A 46 -2.66 -10.10 7.06
CA LEU A 46 -3.49 -11.27 7.36
C LEU A 46 -3.78 -12.14 6.12
N PHE A 47 -4.02 -11.52 4.96
CA PHE A 47 -4.31 -12.20 3.70
C PHE A 47 -3.11 -12.24 2.72
N GLY A 48 -1.93 -11.77 3.13
CA GLY A 48 -0.79 -11.58 2.23
C GLY A 48 -0.33 -12.86 1.53
N ASP A 49 -0.42 -14.00 2.21
CA ASP A 49 -0.03 -15.31 1.67
C ASP A 49 -0.96 -15.78 0.54
N THR A 50 -2.28 -15.55 0.70
CA THR A 50 -3.29 -15.86 -0.33
C THR A 50 -3.32 -14.82 -1.45
N VAL A 51 -3.00 -13.56 -1.14
CA VAL A 51 -2.89 -12.48 -2.13
C VAL A 51 -1.62 -12.59 -2.97
N LEU A 52 -0.51 -13.12 -2.44
CA LEU A 52 0.70 -13.40 -3.22
C LEU A 52 0.44 -14.46 -4.32
N LEU A 53 -0.52 -15.34 -4.07
CA LEU A 53 -1.00 -16.36 -5.01
C LEU A 53 -1.99 -15.78 -6.04
N GLN A 54 -2.58 -14.61 -5.77
CA GLN A 54 -3.45 -13.87 -6.67
C GLN A 54 -2.69 -12.78 -7.46
N PRO A 55 -3.15 -12.43 -8.67
CA PRO A 55 -2.39 -11.57 -9.58
C PRO A 55 -2.27 -10.12 -9.08
N VAL A 56 -1.12 -9.50 -9.42
CA VAL A 56 -0.65 -8.13 -9.10
C VAL A 56 -1.68 -7.02 -9.32
N HIS A 57 -2.72 -7.26 -10.12
CA HIS A 57 -3.80 -6.32 -10.41
C HIS A 57 -4.53 -5.78 -9.18
N TYR A 58 -4.68 -6.59 -8.12
CA TYR A 58 -5.39 -6.16 -6.92
C TYR A 58 -4.61 -5.11 -6.13
N VAL A 59 -3.28 -5.27 -6.09
CA VAL A 59 -2.35 -4.31 -5.47
C VAL A 59 -2.35 -3.00 -6.24
N LEU A 60 -2.30 -3.03 -7.58
CA LEU A 60 -2.38 -1.82 -8.39
C LEU A 60 -3.66 -1.02 -8.10
N ARG A 61 -4.81 -1.69 -8.03
CA ARG A 61 -6.09 -1.02 -7.75
C ARG A 61 -6.13 -0.37 -6.37
N LEU A 62 -5.53 -1.00 -5.37
CA LEU A 62 -5.40 -0.41 -4.03
C LEU A 62 -4.47 0.81 -4.05
N TRP A 63 -3.39 0.74 -4.82
CA TRP A 63 -2.44 1.83 -5.04
C TRP A 63 -3.09 3.03 -5.74
N ASP A 64 -3.91 2.84 -6.77
CA ASP A 64 -4.67 3.92 -7.41
C ASP A 64 -5.62 4.60 -6.42
N CYS A 65 -6.30 3.82 -5.58
CA CYS A 65 -7.12 4.35 -4.49
C CYS A 65 -6.30 5.19 -3.50
N LEU A 66 -5.07 4.74 -3.19
CA LEU A 66 -4.11 5.41 -2.30
C LEU A 66 -3.65 6.77 -2.85
N ILE A 67 -3.32 6.82 -4.15
CA ILE A 67 -2.95 8.06 -4.86
C ILE A 67 -4.14 9.01 -4.88
N ALA A 68 -5.33 8.52 -5.22
CA ALA A 68 -6.55 9.33 -5.24
C ALA A 68 -6.84 9.93 -3.86
N TYR A 69 -6.70 9.13 -2.80
CA TYR A 69 -6.89 9.56 -1.43
C TYR A 69 -5.88 10.65 -1.02
N THR A 70 -4.60 10.46 -1.37
CA THR A 70 -3.54 11.45 -1.13
C THR A 70 -3.83 12.76 -1.89
N CYS A 71 -4.26 12.67 -3.14
CA CYS A 71 -4.63 13.83 -3.95
C CYS A 71 -5.82 14.59 -3.32
N LEU A 72 -6.86 13.87 -2.89
CA LEU A 72 -8.01 14.46 -2.20
C LEU A 72 -7.61 15.19 -0.90
N VAL A 73 -6.70 14.63 -0.11
CA VAL A 73 -6.25 15.30 1.13
C VAL A 73 -5.48 16.57 0.85
N ILE A 74 -4.64 16.57 -0.19
CA ILE A 74 -3.88 17.76 -0.62
C ILE A 74 -4.86 18.82 -1.13
N SER A 75 -5.82 18.43 -1.98
CA SER A 75 -6.86 19.32 -2.49
C SER A 75 -7.71 19.92 -1.37
N LEU A 76 -8.13 19.12 -0.38
CA LEU A 76 -8.89 19.63 0.77
C LEU A 76 -8.08 20.62 1.60
N LYS A 77 -6.81 20.32 1.88
CA LYS A 77 -5.91 21.23 2.60
C LYS A 77 -5.66 22.53 1.83
N ASN A 78 -5.59 22.46 0.51
CA ASN A 78 -5.40 23.60 -0.37
C ASN A 78 -6.67 24.45 -0.52
N PHE A 79 -7.85 23.84 -0.48
CA PHE A 79 -9.14 24.52 -0.55
C PHE A 79 -9.55 25.21 0.76
N ILE A 80 -9.11 24.66 1.90
CA ILE A 80 -9.34 25.25 3.24
C ILE A 80 -8.35 26.37 3.57
N SER A 81 -7.23 26.47 2.84
CA SER A 81 -6.23 27.53 2.97
C SER A 81 -6.53 28.71 2.05
#